data_AF-A0A0M0K6A3-F1
#
_entry.id   AF-A0A0M0K6A3-F1
#
_cell.length_a   1.000
_cell.length_b   1.000
_cell.length_c   1.000
_cell.angle_alpha   90.00
_cell.angle_beta   90.00
_cell.angle_gamma   90.00
#
_symmetry.space_group_name_H-M   'P 1'
#
loop_
_entity.id
_entity.type
_entity.pdbx_description
1 polymer ?
#
loop_
_entity_poly.entity_id
_entity_poly.type
_entity_poly.pdbx_seq_one_letter_code
_entity_poly.pdbx_strand_id
1 'polypeptide(L)'
;MLDEKAYHGAIALGDTIPALGYGKVVASANPKLRSAIDYKDTHLTIGEQLDKLCPNGIDYYFDTVGGELLDEVLRRLNRNARVVICGASSQYNGNLNVGTVRGPSEYLKLAERGAQMIGFNVMFYFHRLPGAMVHILWLMFRGKIFMTEQLERGIEAFAPAMIKMFTGGHIGKLLVEIGPPRPSSEGTGEASKKIV
;
A
#
# COMPACT_ATOMS: atom_id res chain seq x y z
N MET A 1 -21.70 8.69 6.30
CA MET A 1 -21.70 7.30 6.82
C MET A 1 -21.20 6.44 5.68
N LEU A 2 -19.99 5.91 5.78
CA LEU A 2 -19.38 5.09 4.74
C LEU A 2 -19.74 3.61 5.03
N ASP A 3 -20.17 2.91 4.00
CA ASP A 3 -20.65 1.52 4.02
C ASP A 3 -19.50 0.56 4.39
N GLU A 4 -19.76 -0.38 5.30
CA GLU A 4 -18.79 -1.35 5.83
C GLU A 4 -18.28 -2.37 4.80
N LYS A 5 -18.82 -2.33 3.56
CA LYS A 5 -18.65 -3.40 2.56
C LYS A 5 -17.74 -3.09 1.36
N ALA A 6 -17.18 -1.89 1.25
CA ALA A 6 -16.29 -1.52 0.12
C ALA A 6 -14.82 -1.51 0.59
N TYR A 7 -13.96 -2.33 -0.05
CA TYR A 7 -12.81 -2.93 0.64
C TYR A 7 -11.54 -3.19 -0.21
N HIS A 8 -11.26 -2.49 -1.30
CA HIS A 8 -10.05 -2.88 -2.04
C HIS A 8 -9.16 -1.73 -2.50
N GLY A 9 -7.88 -1.90 -2.11
CA GLY A 9 -6.68 -1.06 -2.18
C GLY A 9 -6.81 0.46 -2.24
N ALA A 10 -6.27 1.05 -1.19
CA ALA A 10 -6.00 2.48 -1.14
C ALA A 10 -4.51 2.74 -1.39
N ILE A 11 -4.21 3.73 -2.22
CA ILE A 11 -2.89 4.37 -2.28
C ILE A 11 -2.91 5.54 -1.30
N ALA A 12 -1.94 5.60 -0.39
CA ALA A 12 -1.75 6.77 0.48
C ALA A 12 -1.08 7.90 -0.33
N LEU A 13 -1.76 9.04 -0.44
CA LEU A 13 -1.20 10.26 -1.04
C LEU A 13 -0.67 11.19 0.05
N GLY A 14 0.63 11.53 -0.03
CA GLY A 14 1.14 12.79 0.50
C GLY A 14 1.83 12.84 1.87
N ASP A 15 2.40 11.76 2.44
CA ASP A 15 3.56 11.84 3.36
C ASP A 15 4.01 10.47 3.93
N THR A 16 5.33 10.35 4.18
CA THR A 16 6.09 9.26 4.86
C THR A 16 5.58 7.81 4.67
N ILE A 17 6.28 7.08 3.81
CA ILE A 17 6.09 5.65 3.49
C ILE A 17 6.13 4.78 4.76
N PRO A 18 5.01 4.17 5.20
CA PRO A 18 5.03 2.99 6.04
C PRO A 18 5.20 1.76 5.13
N ALA A 19 6.04 0.84 5.56
CA ALA A 19 6.56 -0.28 4.78
C ALA A 19 5.49 -1.20 4.15
N LEU A 20 5.85 -1.71 2.97
CA LEU A 20 5.45 -2.96 2.31
C LEU A 20 4.30 -3.75 2.98
N GLY A 21 3.10 -3.58 2.44
CA GLY A 21 1.98 -4.48 2.68
C GLY A 21 0.96 -4.39 1.55
N TYR A 22 0.55 -5.55 1.01
CA TYR A 22 -0.80 -5.69 0.47
C TYR A 22 -1.78 -5.55 1.64
N GLY A 23 -2.90 -4.87 1.45
CA GLY A 23 -3.93 -4.74 2.49
C GLY A 23 -4.82 -3.51 2.37
N LYS A 24 -6.01 -3.60 2.97
CA LYS A 24 -6.99 -2.51 3.14
C LYS A 24 -6.47 -1.47 4.11
N VAL A 25 -6.57 -0.19 3.74
CA VAL A 25 -6.54 0.92 4.70
C VAL A 25 -7.95 1.51 4.77
N VAL A 26 -8.78 1.01 5.68
CA VAL A 26 -10.10 1.65 6.00
C VAL A 26 -10.02 2.55 7.22
N ALA A 27 -8.94 2.44 7.97
CA ALA A 27 -8.46 3.48 8.86
C ALA A 27 -6.96 3.28 8.99
N SER A 28 -6.17 4.33 8.78
CA SER A 28 -4.80 4.32 9.24
C SER A 28 -4.82 4.73 10.71
N ALA A 29 -4.18 3.95 11.57
CA ALA A 29 -3.83 4.40 12.93
C ALA A 29 -2.82 5.58 12.89
N ASN A 30 -2.38 6.01 11.69
CA ASN A 30 -1.69 7.26 11.50
C ASN A 30 -2.72 8.41 11.49
N PRO A 31 -2.76 9.28 12.53
CA PRO A 31 -3.61 10.46 12.55
C PRO A 31 -3.33 11.48 11.42
N LYS A 32 -2.34 11.19 10.54
CA LYS A 32 -1.95 12.02 9.40
C LYS A 32 -2.34 11.47 8.04
N LEU A 33 -3.03 10.31 7.94
CA LEU A 33 -3.57 9.90 6.64
C LEU A 33 -4.64 10.93 6.24
N ARG A 34 -4.31 11.75 5.25
CA ARG A 34 -5.19 12.85 4.83
C ARG A 34 -6.40 12.36 4.04
N SER A 35 -6.24 11.29 3.28
CA SER A 35 -7.28 10.73 2.43
C SER A 35 -6.91 9.34 1.91
N ALA A 36 -7.91 8.59 1.47
CA ALA A 36 -7.78 7.29 0.80
C ALA A 36 -8.80 7.21 -0.35
N ILE A 37 -8.45 6.42 -1.37
CA ILE A 37 -9.38 5.99 -2.43
C ILE A 37 -9.84 4.55 -2.14
N ASP A 38 -11.05 4.22 -2.57
CA ASP A 38 -11.52 2.84 -2.64
C ASP A 38 -11.72 2.47 -4.11
N TYR A 39 -10.81 1.68 -4.67
CA TYR A 39 -10.91 1.31 -6.08
C TYR A 39 -12.07 0.35 -6.40
N LYS A 40 -12.78 -0.15 -5.37
CA LYS A 40 -13.98 -0.96 -5.53
C LYS A 40 -15.28 -0.21 -5.28
N ASP A 41 -15.20 1.10 -5.06
CA ASP A 41 -16.39 1.93 -4.98
C ASP A 41 -17.22 1.76 -6.28
N THR A 42 -18.50 1.42 -6.10
CA THR A 42 -19.45 1.23 -7.21
C THR A 42 -20.16 2.53 -7.61
N HIS A 43 -19.97 3.60 -6.84
CA HIS A 43 -20.59 4.90 -7.05
C HIS A 43 -19.63 5.91 -7.67
N LEU A 44 -18.33 5.88 -7.32
CA LEU A 44 -17.32 6.77 -7.86
C LEU A 44 -16.18 6.00 -8.51
N THR A 45 -15.85 6.36 -9.74
CA THR A 45 -14.67 5.85 -10.44
C THR A 45 -13.38 6.27 -9.73
N ILE A 46 -12.30 5.52 -9.94
CA ILE A 46 -10.96 5.86 -9.44
C ILE A 46 -10.58 7.29 -9.84
N GLY A 47 -10.86 7.67 -11.10
CA GLY A 47 -10.58 8.99 -11.62
C GLY A 47 -11.31 10.10 -10.85
N GLU A 48 -12.61 9.95 -10.62
CA GLU A 48 -13.42 10.93 -9.86
C GLU A 48 -12.94 11.06 -8.40
N GLN A 49 -12.57 9.95 -7.78
CA GLN A 49 -12.00 9.98 -6.44
C GLN A 49 -10.65 10.71 -6.43
N LEU A 50 -9.79 10.47 -7.42
CA LEU A 50 -8.52 11.17 -7.57
C LEU A 50 -8.72 12.67 -7.84
N ASP A 51 -9.69 13.06 -8.66
CA ASP A 51 -9.98 14.47 -8.93
C ASP A 51 -10.46 15.21 -7.67
N LYS A 52 -11.26 14.53 -6.84
CA LYS A 52 -11.74 15.06 -5.57
C LYS A 52 -10.62 15.21 -4.53
N LEU A 53 -9.72 14.24 -4.45
CA LEU A 53 -8.66 14.20 -3.45
C LEU A 53 -7.41 14.98 -3.85
N CYS A 54 -7.13 15.03 -5.16
CA CYS A 54 -5.94 15.61 -5.76
C CYS A 54 -6.32 16.64 -6.84
N PRO A 55 -7.11 17.68 -6.51
CA PRO A 55 -7.57 18.65 -7.51
C PRO A 55 -6.43 19.42 -8.18
N ASN A 56 -5.25 19.44 -7.55
CA ASN A 56 -4.04 20.09 -8.05
C ASN A 56 -3.06 19.11 -8.73
N GLY A 57 -3.50 17.89 -9.06
CA GLY A 57 -2.65 16.85 -9.65
C GLY A 57 -1.75 16.13 -8.65
N ILE A 58 -0.86 15.29 -9.19
CA ILE A 58 -0.03 14.33 -8.45
C ILE A 58 1.46 14.56 -8.76
N ASP A 59 2.25 14.88 -7.73
CA ASP A 59 3.70 15.08 -7.86
C ASP A 59 4.51 13.79 -7.64
N TYR A 60 4.04 12.91 -6.76
CA TYR A 60 4.73 11.67 -6.40
C TYR A 60 3.74 10.52 -6.33
N TYR A 61 4.09 9.40 -6.97
CA TYR A 61 3.32 8.18 -6.92
C TYR A 61 4.23 6.96 -6.69
N PHE A 62 3.92 6.16 -5.68
CA PHE A 62 4.61 4.89 -5.43
C PHE A 62 3.69 3.75 -5.84
N ASP A 63 3.98 3.14 -6.98
CA ASP A 63 3.13 2.15 -7.61
C ASP A 63 3.44 0.73 -7.13
N THR A 64 2.44 0.09 -6.54
CA THR A 64 2.46 -1.33 -6.14
C THR A 64 1.42 -2.16 -6.88
N VAL A 65 0.49 -1.49 -7.59
CA VAL A 65 -0.73 -2.12 -8.14
C VAL A 65 -0.65 -2.22 -9.65
N GLY A 66 -0.15 -1.19 -10.35
CA GLY A 66 -0.14 -1.11 -11.80
C GLY A 66 -1.54 -1.05 -12.41
N GLY A 67 -1.63 -1.37 -13.71
CA GLY A 67 -2.91 -1.51 -14.41
C GLY A 67 -3.67 -0.19 -14.57
N GLU A 68 -5.00 -0.26 -14.50
CA GLU A 68 -5.89 0.91 -14.71
C GLU A 68 -5.64 2.03 -13.69
N LEU A 69 -5.28 1.68 -12.46
CA LEU A 69 -4.97 2.65 -11.41
C LEU A 69 -3.72 3.47 -11.76
N LEU A 70 -2.70 2.83 -12.32
CA LEU A 70 -1.52 3.54 -12.83
C LEU A 70 -1.93 4.49 -13.97
N ASP A 71 -2.74 4.03 -14.92
CA ASP A 71 -3.21 4.88 -16.03
C ASP A 71 -3.98 6.12 -15.52
N GLU A 72 -4.87 5.96 -14.54
CA GLU A 72 -5.61 7.10 -13.96
C GLU A 72 -4.72 8.09 -13.21
N VAL A 73 -3.66 7.61 -12.55
CA VAL A 73 -2.65 8.48 -11.92
C VAL A 73 -1.81 9.21 -12.98
N LEU A 74 -1.42 8.52 -14.06
CA LEU A 74 -0.63 9.11 -15.15
C LEU A 74 -1.35 10.28 -15.81
N ARG A 75 -2.67 10.20 -16.00
CA ARG A 75 -3.50 11.31 -16.52
C ARG A 75 -3.42 12.58 -15.66
N ARG A 76 -3.13 12.43 -14.37
CA ARG A 76 -3.22 13.49 -13.34
C ARG A 76 -1.85 13.94 -12.83
N LEU A 77 -0.76 13.58 -13.50
CA LEU A 77 0.57 14.00 -13.10
C LEU A 77 0.78 15.52 -13.25
N ASN A 78 1.45 16.10 -12.27
CA ASN A 78 2.00 17.44 -12.36
C ASN A 78 3.29 17.46 -13.18
N ARG A 79 3.71 18.68 -13.57
CA ARG A 79 4.98 18.88 -14.25
C ARG A 79 6.13 18.40 -13.36
N ASN A 80 7.07 17.64 -13.92
CA ASN A 80 8.21 17.05 -13.23
C ASN A 80 7.84 16.03 -12.12
N ALA A 81 6.65 15.45 -12.18
CA ALA A 81 6.23 14.41 -11.23
C ALA A 81 7.15 13.17 -11.28
N ARG A 82 7.10 12.36 -10.21
CA ARG A 82 7.90 11.12 -10.09
C ARG A 82 7.03 9.94 -9.73
N VAL A 83 7.08 8.92 -10.58
CA VAL A 83 6.45 7.62 -10.38
C VAL A 83 7.53 6.60 -10.04
N VAL A 84 7.37 5.88 -8.92
CA VAL A 84 8.27 4.81 -8.50
C VAL A 84 7.55 3.49 -8.65
N ILE A 85 8.01 2.62 -9.54
CA ILE A 85 7.42 1.30 -9.75
C ILE A 85 8.06 0.31 -8.78
N CYS A 86 7.30 -0.15 -7.80
CA CYS A 86 7.69 -1.23 -6.90
C CYS A 86 7.13 -2.58 -7.34
N GLY A 87 5.95 -2.59 -7.96
CA GLY A 87 5.26 -3.80 -8.40
C GLY A 87 3.96 -3.49 -9.14
N ALA A 88 3.32 -4.54 -9.67
CA ALA A 88 2.10 -4.45 -10.47
C ALA A 88 1.12 -5.57 -10.06
N SER A 89 0.68 -5.53 -8.80
CA SER A 89 -0.09 -6.63 -8.20
C SER A 89 -1.38 -6.99 -8.92
N SER A 90 -2.02 -6.03 -9.58
CA SER A 90 -3.22 -6.27 -10.37
C SER A 90 -2.99 -7.23 -11.54
N GLN A 91 -1.74 -7.37 -11.98
CA GLN A 91 -1.35 -8.10 -13.18
C GLN A 91 -0.65 -9.43 -12.88
N TYR A 92 -0.53 -9.81 -11.60
CA TYR A 92 0.19 -11.04 -11.21
C TYR A 92 -0.66 -12.31 -11.32
N ASN A 93 -1.98 -12.17 -11.52
CA ASN A 93 -2.86 -13.30 -11.76
C ASN A 93 -2.59 -13.88 -13.15
N GLY A 94 -2.30 -15.18 -13.22
CA GLY A 94 -2.08 -15.89 -14.50
C GLY A 94 -0.65 -16.32 -14.81
N ASN A 95 0.17 -16.55 -13.78
CA ASN A 95 1.58 -16.97 -13.89
C ASN A 95 2.48 -15.88 -14.49
N LEU A 96 3.25 -15.21 -13.62
CA LEU A 96 4.22 -14.17 -13.96
C LEU A 96 5.24 -14.56 -15.07
N ASN A 97 5.43 -15.85 -15.33
CA ASN A 97 6.38 -16.35 -16.34
C ASN A 97 5.75 -16.64 -17.71
N VAL A 98 4.41 -16.60 -17.82
CA VAL A 98 3.67 -16.97 -19.04
C VAL A 98 2.57 -15.95 -19.38
N GLY A 99 2.10 -15.18 -18.40
CA GLY A 99 1.11 -14.13 -18.56
C GLY A 99 1.68 -12.90 -19.27
N THR A 100 0.81 -12.21 -20.00
CA THR A 100 1.11 -10.92 -20.63
C THR A 100 0.91 -9.79 -19.63
N VAL A 101 1.99 -9.11 -19.26
CA VAL A 101 1.91 -7.83 -18.55
C VAL A 101 1.45 -6.76 -19.53
N ARG A 102 0.36 -6.06 -19.22
CA ARG A 102 -0.09 -4.89 -19.95
C ARG A 102 0.69 -3.67 -19.48
N GLY A 103 1.41 -3.04 -20.41
CA GLY A 103 2.07 -1.76 -20.17
C GLY A 103 1.06 -0.63 -19.93
N PRO A 104 1.46 0.47 -19.25
CA PRO A 104 0.60 1.63 -19.05
C PRO A 104 0.21 2.25 -20.39
N SER A 105 -1.09 2.44 -20.59
CA SER A 105 -1.65 3.05 -21.80
C SER A 105 -1.34 4.55 -21.83
N GLU A 106 -1.20 5.18 -20.66
CA GLU A 106 -1.03 6.63 -20.50
C GLU A 106 0.44 7.06 -20.34
N TYR A 107 1.41 6.23 -20.75
CA TYR A 107 2.83 6.52 -20.58
C TYR A 107 3.29 7.84 -21.25
N LEU A 108 2.61 8.29 -22.32
CA LEU A 108 2.91 9.56 -22.99
C LEU A 108 2.71 10.77 -22.08
N LYS A 109 1.92 10.64 -21.00
CA LYS A 109 1.80 11.69 -19.97
C LYS A 109 3.12 12.00 -19.28
N LEU A 110 4.05 11.03 -19.22
CA LEU A 110 5.40 11.30 -18.73
C LEU A 110 6.11 12.34 -19.59
N ALA A 111 6.05 12.19 -20.92
CA ALA A 111 6.66 13.13 -21.84
C ALA A 111 5.96 14.49 -21.81
N GLU A 112 4.61 14.50 -21.82
CA GLU A 112 3.80 15.73 -21.72
C GLU A 112 4.14 16.56 -20.47
N ARG A 113 4.37 15.89 -19.34
CA ARG A 113 4.62 16.54 -18.04
C ARG A 113 6.10 16.69 -17.70
N GLY A 114 7.02 16.15 -18.51
CA GLY A 114 8.43 16.05 -18.13
C GLY A 114 8.65 15.24 -16.85
N ALA A 115 7.76 14.28 -16.59
CA ALA A 115 7.78 13.43 -15.41
C ALA A 115 8.70 12.21 -15.61
N GLN A 116 9.07 11.56 -14.50
CA GLN A 116 9.93 10.39 -14.49
C GLN A 116 9.20 9.18 -13.92
N MET A 117 9.49 8.00 -14.47
CA MET A 117 9.00 6.71 -13.99
C MET A 117 10.18 5.77 -13.79
N ILE A 118 10.44 5.35 -12.55
CA ILE A 118 11.69 4.68 -12.16
C ILE A 118 11.37 3.39 -11.41
N GLY A 119 12.00 2.28 -11.80
CA GLY A 119 11.89 1.01 -11.10
C GLY A 119 12.59 1.03 -9.74
N PHE A 120 11.94 0.46 -8.73
CA PHE A 120 12.49 0.23 -7.40
C PHE A 120 12.49 -1.28 -7.11
N ASN A 121 13.70 -1.83 -6.98
CA ASN A 121 13.90 -3.20 -6.52
C ASN A 121 14.75 -3.17 -5.26
N VAL A 122 14.21 -3.65 -4.15
CA VAL A 122 14.88 -3.68 -2.85
C VAL A 122 16.24 -4.40 -2.91
N MET A 123 16.38 -5.40 -3.80
CA MET A 123 17.63 -6.15 -4.01
C MET A 123 18.81 -5.24 -4.36
N PHE A 124 18.59 -4.17 -5.13
CA PHE A 124 19.65 -3.21 -5.52
C PHE A 124 20.07 -2.28 -4.38
N TYR A 125 19.29 -2.23 -3.30
CA TYR A 125 19.53 -1.34 -2.16
C TYR A 125 19.85 -2.10 -0.87
N PHE A 126 20.22 -3.39 -0.94
CA PHE A 126 20.54 -4.20 0.25
C PHE A 126 21.61 -3.56 1.15
N HIS A 127 22.62 -2.93 0.56
CA HIS A 127 23.67 -2.21 1.28
C HIS A 127 23.14 -1.05 2.15
N ARG A 128 21.94 -0.52 1.87
CA ARG A 128 21.28 0.55 2.64
C ARG A 128 20.32 0.02 3.70
N LEU A 129 19.95 -1.26 3.65
CA LEU A 129 18.98 -1.84 4.57
C LEU A 129 19.38 -1.68 6.05
N PRO A 130 20.65 -1.88 6.47
CA PRO A 130 21.01 -1.70 7.88
C PRO A 130 20.70 -0.29 8.40
N GLY A 131 21.05 0.74 7.63
CA GLY A 131 20.76 2.13 7.99
C GLY A 131 19.25 2.44 7.97
N ALA A 132 18.54 1.92 6.96
CA ALA A 132 17.09 2.06 6.88
C ALA A 132 16.38 1.41 8.07
N MET A 133 16.80 0.21 8.49
CA MET A 133 16.26 -0.50 9.64
C MET A 133 16.43 0.29 10.93
N VAL A 134 17.62 0.83 11.19
CA VAL A 134 17.87 1.68 12.37
C VAL A 134 16.95 2.90 12.36
N HIS A 135 16.79 3.54 11.20
CA HIS A 135 15.94 4.72 11.07
C HIS A 135 14.46 4.39 11.28
N ILE A 136 13.96 3.31 10.67
CA ILE A 136 12.57 2.85 10.82
C ILE A 136 12.31 2.51 12.29
N LEU A 137 13.20 1.77 12.94
CA LEU A 137 13.08 1.41 14.35
C LEU A 137 13.04 2.68 15.24
N TRP A 138 13.89 3.66 14.95
CA TRP A 138 13.85 4.95 15.67
C TRP A 138 12.54 5.70 15.46
N LEU A 139 11.97 5.71 14.25
CA LEU A 139 10.66 6.31 14.00
C LEU A 139 9.53 5.54 14.69
N MET A 140 9.60 4.21 14.76
CA MET A 140 8.66 3.38 15.52
C MET A 140 8.72 3.71 17.02
N PHE A 141 9.92 3.78 17.61
CA PHE A 141 10.10 4.18 19.01
C PHE A 141 9.53 5.57 19.31
N ARG A 142 9.56 6.48 18.32
CA ARG A 142 8.98 7.83 18.44
C ARG A 142 7.47 7.88 18.16
N GLY A 143 6.81 6.75 17.93
CA GLY A 143 5.39 6.69 17.58
C GLY A 143 5.06 7.37 16.26
N LYS A 144 6.03 7.46 15.34
CA LYS A 144 5.84 8.07 14.01
C LYS A 144 5.48 7.04 12.93
N ILE A 145 5.82 5.77 13.15
CA ILE A 145 5.44 4.65 12.29
C ILE A 145 4.57 3.71 13.11
N PHE A 146 3.40 3.39 12.58
CA PHE A 146 2.49 2.39 13.11
C PHE A 146 2.46 1.23 12.12
N MET A 147 2.62 0.01 12.63
CA MET A 147 2.53 -1.21 11.83
C MET A 147 1.31 -1.98 12.30
N THR A 148 0.32 -2.08 11.41
CA THR A 148 -0.82 -2.95 11.62
C THR A 148 -0.46 -4.34 11.13
N GLU A 149 -0.68 -5.35 11.95
CA GLU A 149 -0.42 -6.75 11.62
C GLU A 149 -1.69 -7.57 11.81
N GLN A 150 -1.86 -8.59 10.98
CA GLN A 150 -2.90 -9.59 11.12
C GLN A 150 -2.24 -10.96 11.28
N LEU A 151 -2.56 -11.64 12.37
CA LEU A 151 -1.96 -12.91 12.74
C LEU A 151 -2.94 -14.06 12.48
N GLU A 152 -2.50 -15.07 11.75
CA GLU A 152 -3.19 -16.35 11.57
C GLU A 152 -2.38 -17.43 12.29
N ARG A 153 -3.04 -18.36 12.99
CA ARG A 153 -2.35 -19.33 13.86
C ARG A 153 -2.36 -20.73 13.27
N GLY A 154 -1.23 -21.42 13.42
CA GLY A 154 -1.04 -22.79 12.95
C GLY A 154 -0.50 -22.82 11.52
N ILE A 155 0.30 -23.84 11.21
CA ILE A 155 0.83 -24.06 9.86
C ILE A 155 -0.30 -24.34 8.86
N GLU A 156 -1.41 -24.88 9.33
CA GLU A 156 -2.63 -25.16 8.57
C GLU A 156 -3.26 -23.88 8.03
N ALA A 157 -3.06 -22.75 8.71
CA ALA A 157 -3.55 -21.46 8.27
C ALA A 157 -2.72 -20.85 7.12
N PHE A 158 -1.58 -21.44 6.76
CA PHE A 158 -0.72 -20.94 5.69
C PHE A 158 -1.42 -20.87 4.32
N ALA A 159 -2.05 -21.96 3.88
CA ALA A 159 -2.71 -21.98 2.58
C ALA A 159 -3.93 -21.01 2.52
N PRO A 160 -4.83 -20.98 3.53
CA PRO A 160 -5.87 -19.96 3.61
C PRO A 160 -5.33 -18.53 3.67
N ALA A 161 -4.23 -18.29 4.41
CA ALA A 161 -3.59 -16.97 4.50
C ALA A 161 -3.02 -16.51 3.15
N MET A 162 -2.43 -17.42 2.38
CA MET A 162 -1.96 -17.12 1.01
C MET A 162 -3.12 -16.68 0.10
N ILE A 163 -4.25 -17.39 0.13
CA ILE A 163 -5.45 -17.00 -0.63
C ILE A 163 -5.99 -15.64 -0.15
N LYS A 164 -6.05 -15.44 1.17
CA LYS A 164 -6.44 -14.17 1.79
C LYS A 164 -5.53 -13.00 1.37
N MET A 165 -4.25 -13.27 1.18
CA MET A 165 -3.28 -12.27 0.70
C MET A 165 -3.62 -11.80 -0.71
N PHE A 166 -3.87 -12.71 -1.64
CA PHE A 166 -4.16 -12.37 -3.05
C PHE A 166 -5.59 -11.87 -3.29
N THR A 167 -6.56 -12.32 -2.51
CA THR A 167 -7.94 -11.81 -2.55
C THR A 167 -8.08 -10.47 -1.84
N GLY A 168 -7.01 -10.02 -1.16
CA GLY A 168 -6.95 -8.78 -0.43
C GLY A 168 -7.65 -8.84 0.92
N GLY A 169 -8.16 -9.97 1.41
CA GLY A 169 -8.98 -10.13 2.64
C GLY A 169 -8.27 -9.93 4.00
N HIS A 170 -7.18 -9.16 4.05
CA HIS A 170 -6.39 -8.90 5.25
C HIS A 170 -6.08 -7.41 5.45
N ILE A 171 -5.90 -7.00 6.71
CA ILE A 171 -5.54 -5.64 7.09
C ILE A 171 -4.10 -5.61 7.59
N GLY A 172 -3.27 -4.79 6.96
CA GLY A 172 -1.86 -4.67 7.32
C GLY A 172 -1.04 -5.91 6.97
N LYS A 173 0.05 -6.14 7.69
CA LYS A 173 0.95 -7.26 7.40
C LYS A 173 0.33 -8.59 7.84
N LEU A 174 0.03 -9.46 6.89
CA LEU A 174 -0.43 -10.82 7.18
C LEU A 174 0.75 -11.70 7.62
N LEU A 175 0.61 -12.32 8.79
CA LEU A 175 1.60 -13.18 9.43
C LEU A 175 0.97 -14.53 9.80
N VAL A 176 1.75 -15.61 9.71
CA VAL A 176 1.34 -16.95 10.15
C VAL A 176 2.23 -17.39 11.30
N GLU A 177 1.63 -17.64 12.47
CA GLU A 177 2.30 -18.08 13.68
C GLU A 177 2.37 -19.61 13.73
N ILE A 178 3.60 -20.15 13.70
CA ILE A 178 3.86 -21.61 13.61
C ILE A 178 4.44 -22.23 14.89
N GLY A 179 4.50 -21.47 15.99
CA GLY A 179 5.07 -21.93 17.27
C GLY A 179 4.57 -21.09 18.45
N PRO A 180 4.94 -21.43 19.69
CA PRO A 180 4.52 -20.65 20.85
C PRO A 180 4.96 -19.19 20.69
N PRO A 181 4.12 -18.23 21.11
CA PRO A 181 4.42 -16.82 20.96
C PRO A 181 5.77 -16.51 21.61
N ARG A 182 6.58 -15.67 20.96
CA ARG A 182 7.65 -14.99 21.71
C ARG A 182 6.98 -14.20 22.83
N PRO A 183 7.52 -14.21 24.06
CA PRO A 183 6.97 -13.40 25.13
C PRO A 183 6.86 -11.95 24.63
N SER A 184 5.62 -11.46 24.60
CA SER A 184 5.33 -10.07 24.27
C SER A 184 6.03 -9.18 25.30
N SER A 185 6.66 -8.11 24.83
CA SER A 185 7.05 -7.00 25.71
C SER A 185 5.78 -6.27 26.15
N GLU A 186 4.99 -6.88 27.03
CA GLU A 186 3.96 -6.19 27.79
C GLU A 186 4.66 -5.30 28.83
N GLY A 187 4.56 -4.00 28.62
CA GLY A 187 5.15 -3.01 29.52
C GLY A 187 4.99 -1.59 29.02
N THR A 188 3.74 -1.11 28.94
CA THR A 188 3.21 0.15 29.53
C THR A 188 2.04 0.68 28.69
N GLY A 189 0.86 0.81 29.31
CA GLY A 189 -0.18 1.73 28.83
C GLY A 189 -1.51 1.08 28.46
N GLU A 190 -2.22 0.61 29.47
CA GLU A 190 -3.66 0.40 29.47
C GLU A 190 -4.40 1.67 29.03
N ALA A 191 -4.82 1.75 27.76
CA ALA A 191 -5.89 2.63 27.30
C ALA A 191 -6.33 2.26 25.87
N SER A 192 -7.37 1.45 25.75
CA SER A 192 -8.58 1.80 24.97
C SER A 192 -9.55 0.62 24.93
N LYS A 193 -10.32 0.47 26.02
CA LYS A 193 -11.73 0.09 25.88
C LYS A 193 -12.52 1.39 25.72
N LYS A 194 -12.84 1.75 24.48
CA LYS A 194 -14.19 2.22 24.11
C LYS A 194 -14.25 2.45 22.61
N ILE A 195 -15.06 1.61 21.99
CA ILE A 195 -15.74 1.89 20.73
C ILE A 195 -16.81 2.94 21.06
N VAL A 196 -16.63 4.16 20.54
CA VAL A 196 -17.70 5.07 20.08
C VAL A 196 -17.13 5.81 18.88
#